data_AF-I1CGQ7-F1
#
_entry.id   AF-I1CGQ7-F1
#
_cell.length_a   1.000
_cell.length_b   1.000
_cell.length_c   1.000
_cell.angle_alpha   90.00
_cell.angle_beta   90.00
_cell.angle_gamma   90.00
#
_symmetry.space_group_name_H-M   'P 1'
#
loop_
_entity.id
_entity.type
_entity.pdbx_description
1 polymer ?
#
loop_
_entity_poly.entity_id
_entity_poly.type
_entity_poly.pdbx_seq_one_letter_code
_entity_poly.pdbx_strand_id
1 'polypeptide(L)'
;MQFNLPANCTLVVHIEDEDNDSFFGYQQLPQDEEDGWEPLESDNEEEEETQGPLNIRLDSSQKIDAETSDLIKAIMSKIEISNVPEWAKSIPESSWMPNVQNH
;
A
#
# COMPACT_ATOMS: atom_id res chain seq x y z
N MET A 1 5.37 -37.48 14.60
CA MET A 1 5.46 -36.52 13.47
C MET A 1 6.72 -35.72 13.69
N GLN A 2 7.71 -35.87 12.81
CA GLN A 2 9.00 -35.17 12.88
C GLN A 2 8.87 -33.84 12.16
N PHE A 3 9.11 -32.74 12.86
CA PHE A 3 9.33 -31.43 12.27
C PHE A 3 10.84 -31.24 12.13
N ASN A 4 11.35 -31.33 10.90
CA ASN A 4 12.70 -30.88 10.58
C ASN A 4 12.68 -29.35 10.53
N LEU A 5 13.28 -28.71 11.53
CA LEU A 5 13.61 -27.29 11.52
C LEU A 5 15.08 -27.15 11.11
N PRO A 6 15.44 -26.22 10.21
CA PRO A 6 16.84 -25.97 9.87
C PRO A 6 17.61 -25.39 11.06
N ALA A 7 18.90 -25.74 11.15
CA ALA A 7 19.79 -25.56 12.29
C ALA A 7 20.25 -24.11 12.58
N ASN A 8 19.37 -23.12 12.45
CA ASN A 8 19.74 -21.71 12.65
C ASN A 8 18.91 -20.98 13.71
N CYS A 9 17.67 -21.38 13.99
CA CYS A 9 16.83 -20.60 14.90
C CYS A 9 17.02 -21.02 16.35
N THR A 10 18.12 -20.59 16.96
CA THR A 10 18.21 -20.49 18.42
C THR A 10 17.86 -19.05 18.81
N LEU A 11 16.66 -18.87 19.34
CA LEU A 11 16.23 -17.60 19.92
C LEU A 11 16.74 -17.58 21.37
N VAL A 12 17.92 -17.00 21.59
CA VAL A 12 18.39 -16.67 22.94
C VAL A 12 17.85 -15.27 23.27
N VAL A 13 16.77 -15.21 24.04
CA VAL A 13 16.36 -13.94 24.66
C VAL A 13 17.15 -13.79 25.95
N HIS A 14 18.16 -12.92 25.95
CA HIS A 14 18.61 -12.28 27.17
C HIS A 14 17.88 -10.93 27.27
N ILE A 15 16.88 -10.89 28.14
CA ILE A 15 16.21 -9.66 28.57
C ILE A 15 16.97 -9.20 29.80
N GLU A 16 17.92 -8.28 29.67
CA GLU A 16 18.36 -7.46 30.80
C GLU A 16 18.59 -6.01 30.31
N ASP A 17 18.01 -5.09 31.08
CA ASP A 17 18.20 -3.64 31.13
C ASP A 17 17.42 -2.75 30.13
N GLU A 18 16.18 -2.46 30.54
CA GLU A 18 15.69 -1.12 30.89
C GLU A 18 16.58 0.06 30.44
N ASP A 19 16.47 0.47 29.18
CA ASP A 19 16.32 1.89 28.80
C ASP A 19 16.20 2.03 27.27
N ASN A 20 14.99 2.41 26.86
CA ASN A 20 14.68 3.32 25.76
C ASN A 20 15.76 3.53 24.66
N ASP A 21 15.66 2.74 23.59
CA ASP A 21 15.32 3.25 22.26
C ASP A 21 14.99 2.05 21.37
N SER A 22 13.77 2.02 20.81
CA SER A 22 13.42 1.06 19.75
C SER A 22 14.27 1.36 18.52
N PHE A 23 15.49 0.85 18.52
CA PHE A 23 16.36 0.76 17.35
C PHE A 23 15.76 -0.31 16.43
N PHE A 24 14.82 0.10 15.57
CA PHE A 24 14.40 -0.73 14.45
C PHE A 24 15.64 -1.01 13.59
N GLY A 25 16.23 -2.20 13.79
CA GLY A 25 17.44 -2.63 13.11
C GLY A 25 17.13 -2.97 11.66
N TYR A 26 17.40 -2.05 10.74
CA TYR A 26 17.56 -2.42 9.33
C TYR A 26 18.77 -3.34 9.24
N GLN A 27 18.54 -4.57 8.75
CA GLN A 27 19.62 -5.48 8.44
C GLN A 27 20.33 -4.97 7.19
N GLN A 28 21.56 -4.46 7.33
CA GLN A 28 22.39 -4.10 6.17
C GLN A 28 22.67 -5.37 5.37
N LEU A 29 22.25 -5.38 4.10
CA LEU A 29 22.62 -6.42 3.15
C LEU A 29 24.13 -6.28 2.85
N PRO A 30 24.83 -7.40 2.60
CA PRO A 30 26.23 -7.35 2.15
C PRO A 30 26.32 -6.41 0.94
N GLN A 31 27.04 -5.31 1.09
CA GLN A 31 27.45 -4.51 -0.05
C GLN A 31 28.68 -5.20 -0.61
N ASP A 32 28.51 -5.93 -1.71
CA ASP A 32 29.65 -6.44 -2.46
C ASP A 32 30.42 -5.22 -2.98
N GLU A 33 31.57 -4.98 -2.37
CA GLU A 33 32.52 -3.94 -2.75
C GLU A 33 33.18 -4.34 -4.07
N GLU A 34 32.49 -4.13 -5.19
CA GLU A 34 33.11 -4.15 -6.51
C GLU A 34 32.69 -2.87 -7.27
N ASP A 35 33.68 -1.98 -7.40
CA ASP A 35 33.69 -0.75 -8.17
C ASP A 35 32.74 -0.71 -9.37
N GLY A 36 31.83 0.26 -9.41
CA GLY A 36 31.03 0.49 -10.61
C GLY A 36 29.85 1.44 -10.53
N TRP A 37 29.87 2.47 -9.67
CA TRP A 37 28.91 3.58 -9.85
C TRP A 37 29.46 4.53 -10.92
N GLU A 38 29.30 4.14 -12.18
CA GLU A 38 29.31 5.14 -13.25
C GLU A 38 28.14 6.10 -13.00
N PRO A 39 28.35 7.43 -13.02
CA PRO A 39 27.23 8.36 -13.05
C PRO A 39 26.44 8.07 -14.32
N LEU A 40 25.26 7.49 -14.18
CA LEU A 40 24.28 7.52 -15.25
C LEU A 40 24.04 9.01 -15.54
N GLU A 41 24.53 9.51 -16.66
CA GLU A 41 23.95 10.69 -17.30
C GLU A 41 22.52 10.31 -17.68
N SER A 42 21.64 10.36 -16.68
CA SER A 42 20.21 10.21 -16.83
C SER A 42 19.67 11.54 -17.32
N ASP A 43 20.01 11.88 -18.57
CA ASP A 43 19.12 12.66 -19.42
C ASP A 43 18.08 11.72 -20.06
N ASN A 44 17.55 10.81 -19.23
CA ASN A 44 16.42 9.97 -19.56
C ASN A 44 15.26 10.56 -18.78
N GLU A 45 14.57 11.50 -19.43
CA GLU A 45 13.18 11.81 -19.14
C GLU A 45 12.41 10.48 -19.26
N GLU A 46 12.44 9.66 -18.22
CA GLU A 46 11.51 8.56 -18.07
C GLU A 46 10.13 9.21 -17.99
N GLU A 47 9.46 9.25 -19.14
CA GLU A 47 8.03 9.50 -19.23
C GLU A 47 7.37 8.59 -18.20
N GLU A 48 6.99 9.16 -17.05
CA GLU A 48 6.12 8.47 -16.10
C GLU A 48 4.91 8.00 -16.91
N GLU A 49 4.81 6.68 -17.16
CA GLU A 49 3.61 6.10 -17.71
C GLU A 49 2.48 6.37 -16.71
N THR A 50 1.78 7.49 -16.90
CA THR A 50 0.60 7.80 -16.11
C THR A 50 -0.40 6.71 -16.43
N GLN A 51 -0.58 5.76 -15.51
CA GLN A 51 -1.58 4.70 -15.66
C GLN A 51 -2.91 5.37 -15.97
N GLY A 52 -3.43 5.11 -17.17
CA GLY A 52 -4.67 5.72 -17.62
C GLY A 52 -5.84 5.40 -16.67
N PRO A 53 -6.97 6.12 -16.79
CA PRO A 53 -8.10 5.96 -15.88
C PRO A 53 -8.55 4.50 -15.77
N LEU A 54 -8.76 4.01 -14.55
CA LEU A 54 -9.24 2.65 -14.31
C LEU A 54 -10.62 2.48 -14.95
N ASN A 55 -10.80 1.49 -15.81
CA ASN A 55 -12.09 1.20 -16.45
C ASN A 55 -12.71 -0.03 -15.81
N ILE A 56 -13.89 0.13 -15.22
CA ILE A 56 -14.65 -0.97 -14.60
C ILE A 56 -15.89 -1.31 -15.43
N ARG A 57 -16.17 -2.61 -15.55
CA ARG A 57 -17.38 -3.14 -16.19
C ARG A 57 -18.32 -3.63 -15.10
N LEU A 58 -19.55 -3.14 -15.13
CA LEU A 58 -20.57 -3.51 -14.16
C LEU A 58 -21.64 -4.36 -14.85
N ASP A 59 -21.94 -5.52 -14.28
CA ASP A 59 -23.04 -6.37 -14.72
C ASP A 59 -24.33 -5.92 -14.03
N SER A 60 -25.38 -5.64 -14.81
CA SER A 60 -26.69 -5.21 -14.29
C SER A 60 -27.38 -6.28 -13.43
N SER A 61 -27.00 -7.55 -13.56
CA SER A 61 -27.47 -8.63 -12.69
C SER A 61 -26.91 -8.54 -11.26
N GLN A 62 -25.81 -7.82 -11.06
CA GLN A 62 -25.21 -7.58 -9.73
C GLN A 62 -25.71 -6.29 -9.08
N LYS A 63 -26.78 -5.69 -9.61
CA LYS A 63 -27.38 -4.49 -9.03
C LYS A 63 -27.88 -4.78 -7.63
N ILE A 64 -27.40 -3.98 -6.67
CA ILE A 64 -27.87 -4.03 -5.29
C ILE A 64 -29.31 -3.51 -5.19
N ASP A 65 -30.08 -4.08 -4.26
CA ASP A 65 -31.43 -3.62 -3.96
C ASP A 65 -31.42 -2.19 -3.39
N ALA A 66 -32.51 -1.46 -3.60
CA ALA A 66 -32.69 -0.11 -3.08
C ALA A 66 -32.58 -0.05 -1.54
N GLU A 67 -33.16 -1.03 -0.83
CA GLU A 67 -33.08 -1.10 0.63
C GLU A 67 -31.63 -1.25 1.10
N THR A 68 -30.86 -2.09 0.41
CA THR A 68 -29.44 -2.31 0.73
C THR A 68 -28.60 -1.07 0.43
N SER A 69 -28.86 -0.39 -0.70
CA SER A 69 -28.22 0.89 -1.03
C SER A 69 -28.48 1.93 0.06
N ASP A 70 -29.72 2.04 0.54
CA ASP A 70 -30.08 3.04 1.54
C ASP A 70 -29.50 2.70 2.92
N LEU A 71 -29.39 1.41 3.25
CA LEU A 71 -28.65 0.96 4.42
C LEU A 71 -27.17 1.34 4.34
N ILE A 72 -26.51 1.12 3.19
CA ILE A 72 -25.11 1.51 2.98
C ILE A 72 -24.95 3.02 3.18
N LYS A 73 -25.83 3.84 2.60
CA LYS A 73 -25.81 5.30 2.80
C LYS A 73 -25.98 5.68 4.26
N ALA A 74 -26.91 5.03 4.98
CA ALA A 74 -27.16 5.29 6.39
C ALA A 74 -25.99 4.85 7.30
N ILE A 75 -25.20 3.85 6.90
CA ILE A 75 -23.97 3.46 7.59
C ILE A 75 -22.88 4.49 7.31
N MET A 76 -22.62 4.81 6.04
CA MET A 76 -21.58 5.74 5.64
C MET A 76 -21.80 7.14 6.21
N SER A 77 -23.05 7.60 6.34
CA SER A 77 -23.37 8.89 6.93
C SER A 77 -23.05 9.00 8.43
N LYS A 78 -22.90 7.87 9.12
CA LYS A 78 -22.53 7.83 10.55
C LYS A 78 -21.02 7.83 10.76
N ILE A 79 -20.24 7.63 9.70
CA ILE A 79 -18.78 7.62 9.78
C ILE A 79 -18.28 9.06 9.67
N GLU A 80 -17.83 9.62 10.80
CA GLU A 80 -17.24 10.95 10.84
C GLU A 80 -15.75 10.89 10.46
N ILE A 81 -15.38 11.49 9.34
CA ILE A 81 -13.99 11.66 8.92
C ILE A 81 -13.59 13.12 9.21
N SER A 82 -13.05 13.35 10.40
CA SER A 82 -12.74 14.70 10.89
C SER A 82 -11.44 15.29 10.34
N ASN A 83 -10.45 14.45 10.06
CA ASN A 83 -9.10 14.89 9.69
C ASN A 83 -8.67 14.29 8.34
N VAL A 84 -9.19 14.84 7.24
CA VAL A 84 -8.70 14.52 5.90
C VAL A 84 -7.36 15.25 5.67
N PRO A 85 -6.27 14.53 5.37
CA PRO A 85 -4.96 15.15 5.11
C PRO A 85 -4.97 16.08 3.89
N GLU A 86 -4.09 17.08 3.86
CA GLU A 86 -3.98 18.03 2.74
C GLU A 86 -3.61 17.35 1.40
N TRP A 87 -2.77 16.32 1.45
CA TRP A 87 -2.45 15.54 0.25
C TRP A 87 -3.70 14.85 -0.32
N ALA A 88 -4.60 14.35 0.54
CA ALA A 88 -5.81 13.65 0.10
C ALA A 88 -6.82 14.61 -0.53
N LYS A 89 -6.88 15.85 -0.06
CA LYS A 89 -7.70 16.92 -0.66
C LYS A 89 -7.19 17.38 -2.02
N SER A 90 -5.90 17.18 -2.29
CA SER A 90 -5.23 17.67 -3.51
C SER A 90 -5.39 16.70 -4.69
N ILE A 91 -5.86 15.47 -4.46
CA ILE A 91 -6.04 14.48 -5.52
C ILE A 91 -7.38 14.76 -6.22
N PRO A 92 -7.40 15.08 -7.53
CA PRO A 92 -8.65 15.31 -8.24
C PRO A 92 -9.46 14.01 -8.36
N GLU A 93 -10.79 14.12 -8.34
CA GLU A 93 -11.68 12.96 -8.41
C GLU A 93 -11.41 12.08 -9.63
N SER A 94 -11.10 12.68 -10.79
CA SER A 94 -10.77 11.97 -12.02
C SER A 94 -9.54 11.06 -11.92
N SER A 95 -8.65 11.28 -10.94
CA SER A 95 -7.44 10.46 -10.75
C SER A 95 -7.68 9.17 -9.97
N TRP A 96 -8.74 9.10 -9.17
CA TRP A 96 -9.03 7.90 -8.37
C TRP A 96 -10.39 7.27 -8.67
N MET A 97 -11.30 8.01 -9.29
CA MET A 97 -12.62 7.50 -9.66
C MET A 97 -12.55 6.78 -11.02
N PRO A 98 -12.92 5.49 -11.07
CA PRO A 98 -12.89 4.73 -12.32
C PRO A 98 -13.98 5.16 -13.30
N ASN A 99 -13.69 5.00 -14.59
CA ASN A 99 -14.69 5.11 -15.64
C ASN A 99 -15.60 3.88 -15.65
N VAL A 100 -16.90 4.12 -15.54
CA VAL A 100 -17.92 3.05 -15.59
C VAL A 100 -18.34 2.82 -17.04
N GLN A 101 -18.12 1.61 -17.54
CA GLN A 101 -18.64 1.17 -18.83
C GLN A 101 -19.95 0.40 -18.61
N ASN A 102 -21.08 0.97 -19.03
CA ASN A 102 -22.38 0.29 -19.04
C ASN A 102 -22.53 -0.51 -20.34
N HIS A 103 -23.00 -1.76 -20.24
CA HIS A 103 -23.36 -2.61 -21.39
C HIS A 103 -24.86 -2.91 -21.35
#